data_AF-A0A2G7GAN5-F1
#
_entry.id   AF-A0A2G7GAN5-F1
#
_cell.length_a   1.000
_cell.length_b   1.000
_cell.length_c   1.000
_cell.angle_alpha   90.00
_cell.angle_beta   90.00
_cell.angle_gamma   90.00
#
_symmetry.space_group_name_H-M   'P 1'
#
loop_
_entity.id
_entity.type
_entity.pdbx_description
1 polymer ?
#
loop_
_entity_poly.entity_id
_entity_poly.type
_entity_poly.pdbx_seq_one_letter_code
_entity_poly.pdbx_strand_id
1 'polypeptide(L)'
;MQSAEPMSQTLEELQEKTDMVEYPQTLKYIRGALTKSKLRNFIQQLPLIGFARPAPSTSDKWAPTEHDGSFYDTFKKLLEQSNQASDADAPAELPKMNDLTKRLGLQFEKVFGQIALTQRRGILHRSPLALHPDCDKDIVDLVMRYEDVGEQRLCVIYVATRSIRSKHILYIYRTVLDCENGVSSTRTTGIGAIDLQEGEIRQIQFVEDDTIMVLWSNNEGFSYLLNFPFQPAPTSESPPFVSFVDYDSYITSSTPAAPTVTLDVLAQESESTQWIKHAFTIPGPKLKPTRIYVNGRHDRRAICVLYGDGLRYEVLDLDAEMEDEEEEDEEPEDDPE
;
A
#
# COMPACT_ATOMS: atom_id res chain seq x y z
N MET A 1 8.95 -10.13 -49.99
CA MET A 1 9.61 -11.40 -49.60
C MET A 1 11.08 -11.32 -50.01
N GLN A 2 11.97 -11.08 -49.05
CA GLN A 2 13.41 -11.37 -49.17
C GLN A 2 13.86 -11.87 -47.80
N SER A 3 13.75 -13.18 -47.63
CA SER A 3 14.31 -13.96 -46.54
C SER A 3 15.82 -14.04 -46.76
N ALA A 4 16.61 -13.45 -45.87
CA ALA A 4 18.05 -13.65 -45.82
C ALA A 4 18.35 -15.11 -45.42
N GLU A 5 19.04 -15.83 -46.28
CA GLU A 5 19.56 -17.18 -46.02
C GLU A 5 20.69 -17.10 -44.97
N PRO A 6 20.66 -17.89 -43.89
CA PRO A 6 21.67 -17.84 -42.84
C PRO A 6 22.89 -18.76 -43.09
N MET A 7 23.21 -19.12 -44.34
CA MET A 7 24.30 -20.08 -44.65
C MET A 7 25.07 -19.77 -45.95
N SER A 8 25.67 -18.59 -46.04
CA SER A 8 26.77 -18.39 -47.01
C SER A 8 27.98 -17.80 -46.30
N GLN A 9 28.65 -18.63 -45.50
CA GLN A 9 30.05 -18.38 -45.14
C GLN A 9 30.92 -19.02 -46.22
N THR A 10 31.89 -18.26 -46.73
CA THR A 10 32.83 -18.77 -47.72
C THR A 10 33.75 -19.81 -47.07
N LEU A 11 34.15 -20.83 -47.85
CA LEU A 11 35.03 -21.91 -47.37
C LEU A 11 36.36 -21.38 -46.84
N GLU A 12 36.82 -20.25 -47.38
CA GLU A 12 38.03 -19.54 -46.97
C GLU A 12 37.87 -18.86 -45.59
N GLU A 13 36.73 -18.20 -45.32
CA GLU A 13 36.41 -17.68 -43.97
C GLU A 13 36.27 -18.80 -42.93
N LEU A 14 35.76 -19.96 -43.33
CA LEU A 14 35.67 -21.15 -42.46
C LEU A 14 37.05 -21.75 -42.18
N GLN A 15 37.96 -21.74 -43.14
CA GLN A 15 39.35 -22.18 -42.98
C GLN A 15 40.17 -21.21 -42.13
N GLU A 16 40.00 -19.89 -42.33
CA GLU A 16 40.68 -18.87 -41.53
C GLU A 16 40.19 -18.87 -40.07
N LYS A 17 38.90 -19.11 -39.82
CA LYS A 17 38.36 -19.35 -38.47
C LYS A 17 38.81 -20.69 -37.87
N THR A 18 39.05 -21.70 -38.70
CA THR A 18 39.55 -23.03 -38.30
C THR A 18 40.99 -22.92 -37.78
N ASP A 19 41.84 -22.11 -38.43
CA ASP A 19 43.22 -21.86 -38.00
C ASP A 19 43.32 -21.06 -36.68
N MET A 20 42.28 -20.33 -36.31
CA MET A 20 42.16 -19.64 -35.01
C MET A 20 41.71 -20.56 -33.87
N VAL A 21 41.28 -21.79 -34.15
CA VAL A 21 40.76 -22.73 -33.13
C VAL A 21 41.83 -23.75 -32.75
N GLU A 22 42.28 -23.69 -31.50
CA GLU A 22 43.13 -24.73 -30.93
C GLU A 22 42.32 -26.02 -30.70
N TYR A 23 42.21 -26.86 -31.72
CA TYR A 23 41.53 -28.16 -31.66
C TYR A 23 41.96 -29.04 -30.48
N PRO A 24 43.26 -29.15 -30.13
CA PRO A 24 43.67 -29.93 -28.97
C PRO A 24 43.13 -29.38 -27.65
N GLN A 25 43.08 -28.06 -27.49
CA GLN A 25 42.56 -27.40 -26.30
C GLN A 25 41.04 -27.56 -26.21
N THR A 26 40.35 -27.39 -27.34
CA THR A 26 38.89 -27.59 -27.45
C THR A 26 38.51 -29.04 -27.13
N LEU A 27 39.22 -30.03 -27.67
CA LEU A 27 38.98 -31.45 -27.37
C LEU A 27 39.31 -31.79 -25.90
N LYS A 28 40.36 -31.20 -25.33
CA LYS A 28 40.70 -31.32 -23.90
C LYS A 28 39.62 -30.72 -23.01
N TYR A 29 39.03 -29.59 -23.40
CA TYR A 29 37.92 -28.97 -22.70
C TYR A 29 36.65 -29.82 -22.76
N ILE A 30 36.26 -30.32 -23.94
CA ILE A 30 35.08 -31.16 -24.13
C ILE A 30 35.21 -32.48 -23.35
N ARG A 31 36.35 -33.18 -23.48
CA ARG A 31 36.58 -34.47 -22.80
C ARG A 31 36.89 -34.33 -21.31
N GLY A 32 37.31 -33.14 -20.87
CA GLY A 32 37.73 -32.85 -19.51
C GLY A 32 36.72 -32.00 -18.76
N ALA A 33 36.76 -30.69 -18.95
CA ALA A 33 35.94 -29.75 -18.18
C ALA A 33 34.43 -29.93 -18.43
N LEU A 34 34.01 -30.15 -19.68
CA LEU A 34 32.58 -30.24 -20.01
C LEU A 34 31.94 -31.52 -19.45
N THR A 35 32.65 -32.65 -19.48
CA THR A 35 32.14 -33.95 -19.02
C THR A 35 32.54 -34.32 -17.59
N LYS A 36 33.70 -33.87 -17.09
CA LYS A 36 34.30 -34.21 -15.78
C LYS A 36 34.72 -32.97 -14.99
N SER A 37 33.88 -31.94 -14.93
CA SER A 37 34.18 -30.74 -14.14
C SER A 37 34.24 -31.05 -12.64
N LYS A 38 35.34 -30.64 -11.99
CA LYS A 38 35.49 -30.66 -10.53
C LYS A 38 34.48 -29.74 -9.82
N LEU A 39 33.91 -28.76 -10.52
CA LEU A 39 32.90 -27.84 -9.96
C LEU A 39 31.54 -28.51 -9.71
N ARG A 40 31.29 -29.67 -10.34
CA ARG A 40 30.05 -30.45 -10.14
C ARG A 40 29.87 -30.90 -8.69
N ASN A 41 30.96 -31.01 -7.95
CA ASN A 41 30.96 -31.40 -6.54
C ASN A 41 30.53 -30.26 -5.60
N PHE A 42 30.58 -29.00 -6.06
CA PHE A 42 30.34 -27.82 -5.23
C PHE A 42 29.10 -27.02 -5.65
N ILE A 43 28.72 -27.07 -6.93
CA ILE A 43 27.63 -26.27 -7.49
C ILE A 43 26.55 -27.21 -8.06
N GLN A 44 25.30 -26.94 -7.72
CA GLN A 44 24.16 -27.62 -8.33
C GLN A 44 24.01 -27.15 -9.78
N GLN A 45 24.06 -28.08 -10.73
CA GLN A 45 23.83 -27.74 -12.13
C GLN A 45 22.35 -27.40 -12.35
N LEU A 46 22.12 -26.25 -12.99
CA LEU A 46 20.82 -25.95 -13.57
C LEU A 46 20.57 -26.92 -14.75
N PRO A 47 19.33 -27.39 -14.96
CA PRO A 47 19.05 -28.28 -16.08
C PRO A 47 19.39 -27.59 -17.40
N LEU A 48 20.15 -28.28 -18.26
CA LEU A 48 20.26 -27.87 -19.66
C LEU A 48 18.90 -28.04 -20.34
N ILE A 49 18.52 -27.08 -21.18
CA ILE A 49 17.29 -27.11 -21.97
C ILE A 49 17.18 -28.47 -22.69
N GLY A 50 16.07 -29.19 -22.45
CA GLY A 50 15.79 -30.49 -23.08
C GLY A 50 16.18 -31.73 -22.28
N PHE A 51 16.86 -31.60 -21.13
CA PHE A 51 17.14 -32.73 -20.23
C PHE A 51 16.21 -32.72 -19.00
N ALA A 52 15.77 -33.92 -18.58
CA ALA A 52 14.91 -34.08 -17.41
C ALA A 52 15.59 -33.46 -16.17
N ARG A 53 14.84 -32.62 -15.46
CA ARG A 53 15.23 -32.00 -14.18
C ARG A 53 15.71 -33.12 -13.24
N PRO A 54 16.98 -33.15 -12.80
CA PRO A 54 17.33 -33.98 -11.65
C PRO A 54 16.43 -33.50 -10.50
N ALA A 55 15.74 -34.44 -9.85
CA ALA A 55 14.81 -34.12 -8.77
C ALA A 55 15.51 -33.14 -7.80
N PRO A 56 14.85 -32.03 -7.39
CA PRO A 56 15.43 -31.19 -6.36
C PRO A 56 15.77 -32.11 -5.19
N SER A 57 17.03 -32.11 -4.74
CA SER A 57 17.39 -32.80 -3.51
C SER A 57 16.65 -32.08 -2.39
N THR A 58 15.46 -32.57 -2.06
CA THR A 58 14.61 -32.13 -0.96
C THR A 58 15.18 -32.57 0.39
N SER A 59 16.42 -33.06 0.43
CA SER A 59 17.06 -33.44 1.67
C SER A 59 17.39 -32.17 2.47
N ASP A 60 16.56 -31.87 3.45
CA ASP A 60 16.86 -30.93 4.56
C ASP A 60 18.00 -31.43 5.46
N LYS A 61 18.79 -32.41 4.98
CA LYS A 61 19.96 -33.00 5.63
C LYS A 61 20.99 -31.96 6.08
N TRP A 62 21.08 -30.84 5.36
CA TRP A 62 22.01 -29.75 5.68
C TRP A 62 21.34 -28.52 6.30
N ALA A 63 20.03 -28.59 6.56
CA ALA A 63 19.30 -27.53 7.25
C ALA A 63 19.81 -27.37 8.69
N PRO A 64 19.70 -26.18 9.31
CA PRO A 64 20.12 -26.00 10.70
C PRO A 64 19.26 -26.84 11.64
N THR A 65 19.85 -27.83 12.31
CA THR A 65 19.21 -28.56 13.42
C THR A 65 19.51 -27.89 14.76
N GLU A 66 18.60 -27.97 15.74
CA GLU A 66 18.74 -27.29 17.05
C GLU A 66 19.95 -27.78 17.88
N HIS A 67 20.51 -28.95 17.54
CA HIS A 67 21.62 -29.59 18.24
C HIS A 67 22.90 -29.69 17.38
N ASP A 68 22.97 -28.96 16.26
CA ASP A 68 24.16 -28.98 15.41
C ASP A 68 25.32 -28.26 16.10
N GLY A 69 26.45 -28.95 16.24
CA GLY A 69 27.75 -28.29 16.44
C GLY A 69 28.08 -27.35 15.28
N SER A 70 29.27 -26.75 15.31
CA SER A 70 29.74 -25.89 14.20
C SER A 70 29.66 -26.64 12.86
N PHE A 71 28.75 -26.19 11.98
CA PHE A 71 28.59 -26.74 10.62
C PHE A 71 29.92 -26.74 9.86
N TYR A 72 30.73 -25.70 10.09
CA TYR A 72 32.07 -25.58 9.51
C TYR A 72 32.99 -26.72 9.91
N ASP A 73 32.97 -27.13 11.18
CA ASP A 73 33.82 -28.22 11.68
C ASP A 73 33.36 -29.58 11.12
N THR A 74 32.06 -29.79 11.01
CA THR A 74 31.47 -30.97 10.37
C THR A 74 31.82 -31.02 8.88
N PHE A 75 31.71 -29.88 8.19
CA PHE A 75 32.08 -29.76 6.78
C PHE A 75 33.57 -30.04 6.56
N LYS A 76 34.45 -29.50 7.42
CA LYS A 76 35.89 -29.74 7.34
C LYS A 76 36.23 -31.23 7.50
N LYS A 77 35.60 -31.92 8.46
CA LYS A 77 35.75 -33.38 8.64
C LYS A 77 35.28 -34.17 7.42
N LEU A 78 34.14 -33.79 6.83
CA LEU A 78 33.62 -34.43 5.63
C LEU A 78 34.54 -34.20 4.42
N LEU A 79 35.14 -33.01 4.30
CA LEU A 79 36.11 -32.70 3.26
C LEU A 79 37.40 -33.52 3.42
N GLU A 80 37.90 -33.65 4.64
CA GLU A 80 39.07 -34.50 4.96
C GLU A 80 38.79 -35.97 4.64
N GLN A 81 37.61 -36.47 4.99
CA GLN A 81 37.16 -37.83 4.64
C GLN A 81 37.03 -38.05 3.13
N SER A 82 36.46 -37.08 2.41
CA SER A 82 36.32 -37.15 0.94
C SER A 82 37.67 -37.14 0.23
N ASN A 83 38.68 -36.44 0.76
CA ASN A 83 40.03 -36.42 0.20
C ASN A 83 40.79 -37.72 0.45
N GLN A 84 40.47 -38.44 1.53
CA GLN A 84 41.09 -39.72 1.89
C GLN A 84 40.42 -40.94 1.22
N ALA A 85 39.12 -40.87 0.94
CA ALA A 85 38.31 -41.99 0.43
C ALA A 85 38.17 -42.03 -1.11
N SER A 86 39.21 -41.63 -1.85
CA SER A 86 39.20 -41.54 -3.33
C SER A 86 38.83 -42.83 -4.08
N ASP A 87 38.79 -43.99 -3.42
CA ASP A 87 38.52 -45.33 -4.00
C ASP A 87 37.34 -46.07 -3.35
N ALA A 88 36.48 -45.40 -2.57
CA ALA A 88 35.31 -46.03 -1.97
C ALA A 88 34.09 -46.04 -2.92
N ASP A 89 33.38 -47.17 -2.98
CA ASP A 89 32.18 -47.42 -3.82
C ASP A 89 31.00 -46.45 -3.60
N ALA A 90 31.04 -45.62 -2.53
CA ALA A 90 30.07 -44.57 -2.27
C ALA A 90 30.75 -43.32 -1.67
N PRO A 91 31.00 -42.27 -2.47
CA PRO A 91 31.59 -41.04 -1.96
C PRO A 91 30.62 -40.32 -1.01
N ALA A 92 31.15 -39.82 0.11
CA ALA A 92 30.37 -39.01 1.04
C ALA A 92 29.84 -37.75 0.32
N GLU A 93 28.52 -37.56 0.35
CA GLU A 93 27.88 -36.40 -0.26
C GLU A 93 28.28 -35.13 0.50
N LEU A 94 28.98 -34.22 -0.17
CA LEU A 94 29.35 -32.91 0.39
C LEU A 94 28.21 -31.90 0.17
N PRO A 95 27.95 -31.00 1.14
CA PRO A 95 26.99 -29.93 0.94
C PRO A 95 27.46 -29.00 -0.18
N LYS A 96 26.53 -28.62 -1.05
CA LYS A 96 26.78 -27.71 -2.18
C LYS A 96 26.54 -26.26 -1.76
N MET A 97 26.95 -25.32 -2.62
CA MET A 97 26.77 -23.89 -2.39
C MET A 97 25.30 -23.49 -2.20
N ASN A 98 24.37 -24.18 -2.87
CA ASN A 98 22.94 -23.96 -2.68
C ASN A 98 22.48 -24.38 -1.27
N ASP A 99 22.99 -25.51 -0.76
CA ASP A 99 22.68 -25.99 0.58
C ASP A 99 23.19 -25.02 1.66
N LEU A 100 24.39 -24.46 1.46
CA LEU A 100 24.94 -23.42 2.33
C LEU A 100 24.09 -22.14 2.30
N THR A 101 23.71 -21.68 1.12
CA THR A 101 22.88 -20.47 0.95
C THR A 101 21.50 -20.66 1.58
N LYS A 102 20.88 -21.84 1.37
CA LYS A 102 19.62 -22.22 2.01
C LYS A 102 19.76 -22.26 3.54
N ARG A 103 20.84 -22.86 4.06
CA ARG A 103 21.13 -22.90 5.51
C ARG A 103 21.28 -21.50 6.10
N LEU A 104 22.05 -20.63 5.45
CA LEU A 104 22.23 -19.24 5.87
C LEU A 104 20.91 -18.46 5.84
N GLY A 105 20.11 -18.63 4.78
CA GLY A 105 18.78 -18.02 4.67
C GLY A 105 17.89 -18.38 5.86
N LEU A 106 17.80 -19.67 6.20
CA LEU A 106 17.02 -20.15 7.36
C LEU A 106 17.54 -19.59 8.69
N GLN A 107 18.86 -19.43 8.84
CA GLN A 107 19.44 -18.82 10.04
C GLN A 107 19.11 -17.32 10.13
N PHE A 108 19.19 -16.60 9.02
CA PHE A 108 18.79 -15.19 8.97
C PHE A 108 17.30 -15.01 9.27
N GLU A 109 16.43 -15.81 8.65
CA GLU A 109 14.99 -15.80 8.94
C GLU A 109 14.70 -16.06 10.42
N LYS A 110 15.42 -16.99 11.05
CA LYS A 110 15.29 -17.25 12.49
C LYS A 110 15.68 -16.03 13.32
N VAL A 111 16.84 -15.42 13.06
CA VAL A 111 17.35 -14.27 13.83
C VAL A 111 16.47 -13.03 13.62
N PHE A 112 16.20 -12.65 12.37
CA PHE A 112 15.36 -11.50 12.07
C PHE A 112 13.90 -11.73 12.49
N GLY A 113 13.41 -12.97 12.35
CA GLY A 113 12.10 -13.37 12.86
C GLY A 113 12.01 -13.25 14.39
N GLN A 114 13.05 -13.61 15.13
CA GLN A 114 13.10 -13.43 16.58
C GLN A 114 13.10 -11.94 16.97
N ILE A 115 13.84 -11.08 16.26
CA ILE A 115 13.83 -9.64 16.51
C ILE A 115 12.43 -9.06 16.28
N ALA A 116 11.82 -9.36 15.13
CA ALA A 116 10.47 -8.91 14.79
C ALA A 116 9.42 -9.42 15.81
N LEU A 117 9.53 -10.69 16.23
CA LEU A 117 8.64 -11.27 17.23
C LEU A 117 8.85 -10.66 18.62
N THR A 118 10.08 -10.28 18.98
CA THR A 118 10.40 -9.59 20.23
C THR A 118 9.82 -8.18 20.21
N GLN A 119 10.01 -7.43 19.12
CA GLN A 119 9.41 -6.12 18.92
C GLN A 119 7.88 -6.20 18.98
N ARG A 120 7.27 -7.18 18.29
CA ARG A 120 5.82 -7.42 18.33
C ARG A 120 5.31 -7.70 19.75
N ARG A 121 6.02 -8.53 20.52
CA ARG A 121 5.68 -8.82 21.93
C ARG A 121 5.86 -7.61 22.84
N GLY A 122 6.73 -6.67 22.46
CA GLY A 122 6.92 -5.40 23.15
C GLY A 122 5.80 -4.39 22.93
N ILE A 123 4.95 -4.56 21.91
CA ILE A 123 3.79 -3.71 21.66
C ILE A 123 2.68 -4.08 22.65
N LEU A 124 2.52 -3.25 23.68
CA LEU A 124 1.45 -3.37 24.67
C LEU A 124 0.23 -2.56 24.22
N HIS A 125 -0.88 -3.23 23.94
CA HIS A 125 -2.16 -2.59 23.65
C HIS A 125 -2.78 -2.14 24.97
N ARG A 126 -2.85 -0.83 25.25
CA ARG A 126 -3.37 -0.32 26.53
C ARG A 126 -4.83 0.11 26.47
N SER A 127 -5.19 0.98 25.53
CA SER A 127 -6.52 1.60 25.51
C SER A 127 -7.14 1.49 24.12
N PRO A 128 -7.84 0.37 23.82
CA PRO A 128 -8.68 0.33 22.63
C PRO A 128 -9.85 1.30 22.82
N LEU A 129 -10.00 2.26 21.90
CA LEU A 129 -11.21 3.07 21.83
C LEU A 129 -12.29 2.28 21.09
N ALA A 130 -13.35 1.90 21.81
CA ALA A 130 -14.54 1.35 21.19
C ALA A 130 -15.41 2.50 20.68
N LEU A 131 -15.65 2.56 19.36
CA LEU A 131 -16.62 3.49 18.78
C LEU A 131 -18.04 3.07 19.15
N HIS A 132 -18.97 4.03 19.09
CA HIS A 132 -20.37 3.76 19.40
C HIS A 132 -20.98 2.70 18.46
N PRO A 133 -21.99 1.92 18.92
CA PRO A 133 -22.66 0.92 18.09
C PRO A 133 -23.33 1.48 16.83
N ASP A 134 -23.67 2.78 16.84
CA ASP A 134 -24.24 3.50 15.70
C ASP A 134 -23.21 3.85 14.62
N CYS A 135 -21.91 3.60 14.83
CA CYS A 135 -20.87 3.88 13.83
C CYS A 135 -20.80 2.78 12.77
N ASP A 136 -20.84 3.19 11.51
CA ASP A 136 -20.69 2.30 10.35
C ASP A 136 -19.27 1.74 10.26
N LYS A 137 -19.14 0.45 9.94
CA LYS A 137 -17.84 -0.23 9.81
C LYS A 137 -17.27 -0.14 8.41
N ASP A 138 -18.12 0.05 7.41
CA ASP A 138 -17.72 0.07 6.00
C ASP A 138 -17.37 1.49 5.54
N ILE A 139 -17.91 2.50 6.22
CA ILE A 139 -17.70 3.93 5.91
C ILE A 139 -17.04 4.60 7.11
N VAL A 140 -15.74 4.38 7.18
CA VAL A 140 -14.84 4.91 8.21
C VAL A 140 -13.50 5.25 7.58
N ASP A 141 -12.87 6.33 8.04
CA ASP A 141 -11.48 6.62 7.74
C ASP A 141 -10.76 7.13 9.00
N LEU A 142 -9.42 7.04 9.00
CA LEU A 142 -8.57 7.40 10.13
C LEU A 142 -7.31 8.12 9.66
N VAL A 143 -6.97 9.20 10.34
CA VAL A 143 -5.70 9.91 10.14
C VAL A 143 -5.03 10.20 11.49
N MET A 144 -3.70 10.15 11.48
CA MET A 144 -2.88 10.58 12.63
C MET A 144 -2.16 11.88 12.27
N ARG A 145 -2.25 12.87 13.16
CA ARG A 145 -1.62 14.18 13.02
C ARG A 145 -0.88 14.55 14.29
N TYR A 146 0.07 15.48 14.15
CA TYR A 146 0.69 16.12 15.32
C TYR A 146 0.16 17.53 15.43
N GLU A 147 -0.51 17.82 16.54
CA GLU A 147 -1.12 19.12 16.82
C GLU A 147 -0.54 19.73 18.08
N ASP A 148 -0.52 21.05 18.13
CA ASP A 148 -0.15 21.79 19.34
C ASP A 148 -1.38 21.85 20.27
N VAL A 149 -1.36 20.99 21.29
CA VAL A 149 -2.40 20.93 22.32
C VAL A 149 -1.87 21.63 23.56
N GLY A 150 -2.17 22.92 23.69
CA GLY A 150 -1.57 23.79 24.71
C GLY A 150 -0.14 24.14 24.34
N GLU A 151 0.82 23.83 25.21
CA GLU A 151 2.26 24.10 24.98
C GLU A 151 3.02 22.90 24.40
N GLN A 152 2.33 21.79 24.11
CA GLN A 152 2.95 20.54 23.69
C GLN A 152 2.43 20.08 22.34
N ARG A 153 3.36 19.64 21.48
CA ARG A 153 3.05 18.98 20.22
C ARG A 153 2.77 17.50 20.46
N LEU A 154 1.51 17.12 20.39
CA LEU A 154 1.04 15.76 20.71
C LEU A 154 0.50 15.05 19.48
N CYS A 155 0.54 13.72 19.51
CA CYS A 155 -0.08 12.90 18.47
C CYS A 155 -1.61 12.87 18.71
N VAL A 156 -2.37 13.21 17.68
CA VAL A 156 -3.83 13.22 17.68
C VAL A 156 -4.33 12.30 16.59
N ILE A 157 -5.24 11.41 16.94
CA ILE A 157 -5.90 10.50 16.01
C ILE A 157 -7.29 11.04 15.73
N TYR A 158 -7.62 11.19 14.46
CA TYR A 158 -8.97 11.48 14.02
C TYR A 158 -9.59 10.24 13.41
N VAL A 159 -10.84 9.96 13.77
CA VAL A 159 -11.64 8.88 13.20
C VAL A 159 -12.97 9.46 12.75
N ALA A 160 -13.26 9.35 11.45
CA ALA A 160 -14.51 9.83 10.90
C ALA A 160 -15.34 8.65 10.43
N THR A 161 -16.63 8.61 10.79
CA THR A 161 -17.52 7.49 10.51
C THR A 161 -18.95 7.98 10.34
N ARG A 162 -19.69 7.33 9.45
CA ARG A 162 -21.12 7.57 9.27
C ARG A 162 -21.96 6.94 10.38
N SER A 163 -23.12 7.52 10.70
CA SER A 163 -24.16 6.85 11.50
C SER A 163 -24.92 5.78 10.71
N ILE A 164 -25.17 4.62 11.32
CA ILE A 164 -25.99 3.55 10.75
C ILE A 164 -27.48 3.90 10.79
N ARG A 165 -27.94 4.55 11.87
CA ARG A 165 -29.35 4.98 12.02
C ARG A 165 -29.69 6.16 11.10
N SER A 166 -28.78 7.12 11.00
CA SER A 166 -28.98 8.37 10.25
C SER A 166 -27.84 8.58 9.25
N LYS A 167 -28.02 8.09 8.03
CA LYS A 167 -26.96 8.07 6.99
C LYS A 167 -26.42 9.45 6.55
N HIS A 168 -27.09 10.54 6.93
CA HIS A 168 -26.68 11.92 6.70
C HIS A 168 -25.79 12.48 7.82
N ILE A 169 -25.62 11.76 8.93
CA ILE A 169 -24.77 12.17 10.06
C ILE A 169 -23.38 11.55 9.93
N LEU A 170 -22.37 12.42 10.03
CA LEU A 170 -20.95 12.11 10.13
C LEU A 170 -20.47 12.36 11.56
N TYR A 171 -19.96 11.33 12.24
CA TYR A 171 -19.27 11.48 13.51
C TYR A 171 -17.76 11.61 13.29
N ILE A 172 -17.13 12.52 14.03
CA ILE A 172 -15.68 12.70 14.05
C ILE A 172 -15.20 12.56 15.50
N TYR A 173 -14.37 11.57 15.75
CA TYR A 173 -13.68 11.37 17.01
C TYR A 173 -12.30 11.98 16.93
N ARG A 174 -11.90 12.67 17.99
CA ARG A 174 -10.58 13.26 18.15
C ARG A 174 -9.94 12.69 19.41
N THR A 175 -8.93 11.85 19.26
CA THR A 175 -8.24 11.22 20.39
C THR A 175 -6.82 11.77 20.51
N VAL A 176 -6.56 12.49 21.60
CA VAL A 176 -5.22 12.99 21.92
C VAL A 176 -4.45 11.89 22.65
N LEU A 177 -3.29 11.54 22.13
CA LEU A 177 -2.39 10.58 22.73
C LEU A 177 -1.25 11.26 23.48
N ASP A 178 -0.88 10.68 24.60
CA ASP A 178 0.36 10.94 25.31
C ASP A 178 1.34 9.78 25.07
N CYS A 179 2.62 10.09 24.91
CA CYS A 179 3.65 9.12 24.56
C CYS A 179 4.86 9.29 25.48
N GLU A 180 4.95 8.45 26.51
CA GLU A 180 6.05 8.46 27.47
C GLU A 180 6.91 7.19 27.29
N ASN A 181 8.22 7.36 27.07
CA ASN A 181 9.18 6.25 26.94
C ASN A 181 8.75 5.15 25.93
N GLY A 182 8.09 5.55 24.84
CA GLY A 182 7.60 4.64 23.81
C GLY A 182 6.28 3.92 24.15
N VAL A 183 5.63 4.29 25.25
CA VAL A 183 4.29 3.80 25.62
C VAL A 183 3.27 4.90 25.36
N SER A 184 2.28 4.60 24.52
CA SER A 184 1.16 5.52 24.28
C SER A 184 0.00 5.29 25.26
N SER A 185 -0.63 6.38 25.69
CA SER A 185 -1.86 6.40 26.47
C SER A 185 -2.82 7.46 25.95
N THR A 186 -4.12 7.21 26.06
CA THR A 186 -5.14 8.18 25.70
C THR A 186 -5.21 9.27 26.76
N ARG A 187 -4.97 10.53 26.38
CA ARG A 187 -5.08 11.70 27.25
C ARG A 187 -6.52 12.21 27.31
N THR A 188 -7.11 12.46 26.15
CA THR A 188 -8.51 12.87 26.01
C THR A 188 -9.09 12.28 24.73
N THR A 189 -10.39 12.02 24.72
CA THR A 189 -11.14 11.71 23.50
C THR A 189 -12.30 12.69 23.44
N GLY A 190 -12.40 13.42 22.33
CA GLY A 190 -13.52 14.28 22.02
C GLY A 190 -14.34 13.71 20.87
N ILE A 191 -15.60 14.11 20.80
CA ILE A 191 -16.49 13.77 19.69
C ILE A 191 -17.21 15.01 19.17
N GLY A 192 -17.30 15.12 17.86
CA GLY A 192 -18.11 16.08 17.13
C GLY A 192 -18.97 15.38 16.07
N ALA A 193 -20.03 16.04 15.62
CA ALA A 193 -20.88 15.53 14.56
C ALA A 193 -21.19 16.61 13.52
N ILE A 194 -21.33 16.19 12.27
CA ILE A 194 -21.84 17.00 11.17
C ILE A 194 -23.11 16.34 10.66
N ASP A 195 -24.19 17.09 10.56
CA ASP A 195 -25.48 16.64 10.06
C ASP A 195 -25.76 17.35 8.74
N LEU A 196 -25.74 16.58 7.64
CA LEU A 196 -26.02 17.08 6.28
C LEU A 196 -27.52 17.24 6.00
N GLN A 197 -28.37 17.09 7.03
CA GLN A 197 -29.83 17.10 7.06
C GLN A 197 -30.51 15.97 6.26
N GLU A 198 -29.99 15.66 5.08
CA GLU A 198 -30.56 14.68 4.18
C GLU A 198 -29.51 13.88 3.38
N GLY A 199 -29.98 12.89 2.63
CA GLY A 199 -29.15 12.05 1.79
C GLY A 199 -28.36 10.98 2.56
N GLU A 200 -27.31 10.50 1.90
CA GLU A 200 -26.46 9.41 2.35
C GLU A 200 -24.99 9.73 2.10
N ILE A 201 -24.18 9.67 3.17
CA ILE A 201 -22.72 9.66 3.08
C ILE A 201 -22.28 8.30 2.53
N ARG A 202 -21.51 8.26 1.45
CA ARG A 202 -21.08 7.03 0.78
C ARG A 202 -19.63 6.67 1.06
N GLN A 203 -18.78 7.68 1.18
CA GLN A 203 -17.37 7.50 1.50
C GLN A 203 -16.85 8.73 2.21
N ILE A 204 -15.89 8.50 3.10
CA ILE A 204 -15.15 9.51 3.83
C ILE A 204 -13.67 9.26 3.53
N GLN A 205 -12.90 10.32 3.30
CA GLN A 205 -11.46 10.24 3.17
C GLN A 205 -10.79 11.49 3.77
N PHE A 206 -9.84 11.31 4.67
CA PHE A 206 -8.96 12.37 5.14
C PHE A 206 -7.90 12.71 4.09
N VAL A 207 -7.63 13.99 3.93
CA VAL A 207 -6.69 14.54 2.94
C VAL A 207 -5.49 15.18 3.67
N GLU A 208 -4.41 15.50 2.96
CA GLU A 208 -3.16 15.97 3.59
C GLU A 208 -3.20 17.41 4.08
N ASP A 209 -4.14 18.20 3.59
CA ASP A 209 -4.40 19.62 3.79
C ASP A 209 -5.36 19.93 4.95
N ASP A 210 -5.43 19.03 5.93
CA ASP A 210 -6.29 19.16 7.13
C ASP A 210 -7.80 19.28 6.83
N THR A 211 -8.20 18.79 5.66
CA THR A 211 -9.61 18.62 5.29
C THR A 211 -10.02 17.15 5.22
N ILE A 212 -11.32 16.96 5.27
CA ILE A 212 -12.00 15.70 5.08
C ILE A 212 -12.89 15.80 3.85
N MET A 213 -12.71 14.86 2.93
CA MET A 213 -13.51 14.76 1.73
C MET A 213 -14.61 13.72 1.91
N VAL A 214 -15.82 14.10 1.52
CA VAL A 214 -17.02 13.29 1.71
C VAL A 214 -17.72 13.13 0.38
N LEU A 215 -17.87 11.88 -0.07
CA LEU A 215 -18.76 11.56 -1.17
C LEU A 215 -20.18 11.43 -0.60
N TRP A 216 -21.04 12.38 -0.92
CA TRP A 216 -22.42 12.43 -0.45
C TRP A 216 -23.38 12.26 -1.62
N SER A 217 -24.52 11.62 -1.41
CA SER A 217 -25.61 11.60 -2.38
C SER A 217 -26.91 12.06 -1.76
N ASN A 218 -27.59 13.00 -2.41
CA ASN A 218 -28.87 13.51 -1.94
C ASN A 218 -29.99 12.48 -2.15
N ASN A 219 -31.19 12.80 -1.65
CA ASN A 219 -32.37 11.93 -1.78
C ASN A 219 -32.85 11.75 -3.23
N GLU A 220 -32.55 12.71 -4.10
CA GLU A 220 -32.88 12.68 -5.53
C GLU A 220 -31.91 11.80 -6.34
N GLY A 221 -30.79 11.39 -5.73
CA GLY A 221 -29.80 10.49 -6.32
C GLY A 221 -28.59 11.17 -6.96
N PHE A 222 -28.56 12.52 -7.00
CA PHE A 222 -27.37 13.28 -7.35
C PHE A 222 -26.26 13.03 -6.34
N SER A 223 -25.02 13.07 -6.81
CA SER A 223 -23.85 12.86 -5.97
C SER A 223 -22.99 14.10 -6.00
N TYR A 224 -22.41 14.41 -4.85
CA TYR A 224 -21.58 15.58 -4.65
C TYR A 224 -20.32 15.18 -3.90
N LEU A 225 -19.25 15.91 -4.18
CA LEU A 225 -18.00 15.82 -3.48
C LEU A 225 -17.89 17.03 -2.56
N LEU A 226 -17.92 16.78 -1.25
CA LEU A 226 -17.85 17.80 -0.22
C LEU A 226 -16.46 17.84 0.39
N ASN A 227 -16.00 19.01 0.82
CA ASN A 227 -14.70 19.18 1.47
C ASN A 227 -14.82 20.08 2.70
N PHE A 228 -14.50 19.54 3.88
CA PHE A 228 -14.64 20.25 5.16
C PHE A 228 -13.33 20.30 5.93
N PRO A 229 -12.99 21.39 6.63
CA PRO A 229 -11.93 21.37 7.63
C PRO A 229 -12.38 20.55 8.84
N PHE A 230 -11.51 19.68 9.38
CA PHE A 230 -11.84 18.86 10.55
C PHE A 230 -11.06 19.25 11.82
N GLN A 231 -9.97 20.01 11.68
CA GLN A 231 -9.18 20.44 12.82
C GLN A 231 -9.88 21.57 13.59
N PRO A 232 -9.71 21.62 14.92
CA PRO A 232 -10.13 22.78 15.70
C PRO A 232 -9.31 24.01 15.29
N ALA A 233 -9.96 25.16 15.09
CA ALA A 233 -9.31 26.40 14.68
C ALA A 233 -8.19 26.80 15.66
N PRO A 234 -7.01 27.22 15.17
CA PRO A 234 -6.00 27.85 16.01
C PRO A 234 -6.57 29.12 16.63
N THR A 235 -6.15 29.40 17.86
CA THR A 235 -6.92 30.03 18.94
C THR A 235 -7.25 31.53 18.78
N SER A 236 -7.43 32.09 17.57
CA SER A 236 -7.62 33.55 17.46
C SER A 236 -8.45 34.14 16.30
N GLU A 237 -8.86 33.43 15.24
CA GLU A 237 -9.43 34.14 14.07
C GLU A 237 -10.79 33.66 13.55
N SER A 238 -11.24 32.44 13.89
CA SER A 238 -12.59 31.97 13.52
C SER A 238 -13.05 30.84 14.45
N PRO A 239 -14.38 30.65 14.65
CA PRO A 239 -14.87 29.48 15.38
C PRO A 239 -14.49 28.20 14.61
N PRO A 240 -14.13 27.11 15.32
CA PRO A 240 -13.83 25.83 14.69
C PRO A 240 -15.06 25.33 13.94
N PHE A 241 -14.87 24.80 12.73
CA PHE A 241 -15.97 24.21 11.95
C PHE A 241 -16.62 23.03 12.68
N VAL A 242 -15.82 22.21 13.37
CA VAL A 242 -16.31 21.12 14.23
C VAL A 242 -15.94 21.40 15.68
N SER A 243 -16.94 21.52 16.53
CA SER A 243 -16.74 21.53 17.98
C SER A 243 -16.64 20.10 18.50
N PHE A 244 -15.73 19.85 19.44
CA PHE A 244 -15.57 18.55 20.10
C PHE A 244 -15.96 18.67 21.57
N VAL A 245 -16.76 17.73 22.07
CA VAL A 245 -17.04 17.56 23.49
C VAL A 245 -16.33 16.34 24.01
N ASP A 246 -15.77 16.43 25.22
CA ASP A 246 -15.11 15.31 25.88
C ASP A 246 -16.06 14.12 25.99
N TYR A 247 -15.61 13.00 25.44
CA TYR A 247 -16.29 11.73 25.43
C TYR A 247 -15.60 10.79 26.43
N ASP A 248 -16.39 10.34 27.40
CA ASP A 248 -15.96 9.27 28.29
C ASP A 248 -16.45 7.91 27.76
N SER A 249 -15.50 7.03 27.44
CA SER A 249 -15.73 5.70 26.89
C SER A 249 -16.56 4.76 27.79
N TYR A 250 -16.80 5.12 29.05
CA TYR A 250 -17.66 4.36 29.97
C TYR A 250 -19.16 4.60 29.76
N ILE A 251 -19.55 5.55 28.91
CA ILE A 251 -20.95 5.88 28.67
C ILE A 251 -21.58 4.82 27.75
N THR A 252 -22.56 4.08 28.26
CA THR A 252 -23.24 2.96 27.55
C THR A 252 -24.29 3.41 26.54
N SER A 253 -24.21 4.65 26.04
CA SER A 253 -25.19 5.16 25.09
C SER A 253 -25.05 4.46 23.74
N SER A 254 -26.19 4.10 23.12
CA SER A 254 -26.17 3.48 21.80
C SER A 254 -25.81 4.46 20.68
N THR A 255 -26.01 5.76 20.92
CA THR A 255 -25.75 6.85 19.98
C THR A 255 -24.83 7.87 20.63
N PRO A 256 -23.87 8.44 19.88
CA PRO A 256 -22.99 9.45 20.44
C PRO A 256 -23.75 10.74 20.77
N ALA A 257 -23.53 11.26 21.98
CA ALA A 257 -23.97 12.60 22.37
C ALA A 257 -22.88 13.59 21.95
N ALA A 258 -22.93 14.02 20.69
CA ALA A 258 -21.97 14.96 20.11
C ALA A 258 -22.64 16.31 19.84
N PRO A 259 -21.92 17.43 19.97
CA PRO A 259 -22.37 18.69 19.38
C PRO A 259 -22.46 18.50 17.86
N THR A 260 -23.62 18.82 17.31
CA THR A 260 -23.90 18.61 15.89
C THR A 260 -23.92 19.93 15.16
N VAL A 261 -23.09 20.04 14.13
CA VAL A 261 -23.12 21.15 13.18
C VAL A 261 -24.05 20.74 12.06
N THR A 262 -25.19 21.44 11.96
CA THR A 262 -26.15 21.20 10.90
C THR A 262 -25.76 22.01 9.67
N LEU A 263 -25.60 21.34 8.53
CA LEU A 263 -25.26 21.93 7.26
C LEU A 263 -26.32 21.58 6.23
N ASP A 264 -27.02 22.58 5.73
CA ASP A 264 -27.86 22.42 4.53
C ASP A 264 -26.99 22.64 3.29
N VAL A 265 -26.57 21.53 2.68
CA VAL A 265 -25.66 21.53 1.53
C VAL A 265 -26.28 22.21 0.30
N LEU A 266 -27.61 22.16 0.16
CA LEU A 266 -28.32 22.63 -1.04
C LEU A 266 -29.06 23.96 -0.82
N ALA A 267 -29.08 24.50 0.40
CA ALA A 267 -29.59 25.85 0.65
C ALA A 267 -28.87 26.87 -0.24
N GLN A 268 -29.62 27.80 -0.82
CA GLN A 268 -29.11 28.90 -1.65
C GLN A 268 -28.32 29.97 -0.84
N GLU A 269 -27.95 29.68 0.40
CA GLU A 269 -27.10 30.55 1.20
C GLU A 269 -25.65 30.43 0.70
N SER A 270 -24.97 31.58 0.56
CA SER A 270 -23.65 31.66 -0.08
C SER A 270 -22.55 30.86 0.65
N GLU A 271 -22.78 30.46 1.91
CA GLU A 271 -21.80 29.76 2.74
C GLU A 271 -21.87 28.22 2.64
N SER A 272 -22.94 27.62 2.11
CA SER A 272 -23.05 26.16 1.97
C SER A 272 -22.42 25.66 0.66
N THR A 273 -22.56 26.44 -0.41
CA THR A 273 -22.00 26.16 -1.74
C THR A 273 -20.48 26.10 -1.76
N GLN A 274 -19.79 26.83 -0.88
CA GLN A 274 -18.32 26.81 -0.79
C GLN A 274 -17.75 25.41 -0.41
N TRP A 275 -18.56 24.56 0.22
CA TRP A 275 -18.15 23.23 0.64
C TRP A 275 -18.28 22.19 -0.47
N ILE A 276 -19.05 22.48 -1.52
CA ILE A 276 -19.21 21.62 -2.68
C ILE A 276 -18.02 21.84 -3.61
N LYS A 277 -17.16 20.82 -3.75
CA LYS A 277 -16.04 20.84 -4.68
C LYS A 277 -16.41 20.37 -6.07
N HIS A 278 -17.35 19.43 -6.17
CA HIS A 278 -17.80 18.94 -7.47
C HIS A 278 -19.22 18.37 -7.37
N ALA A 279 -20.03 18.62 -8.39
CA ALA A 279 -21.36 18.05 -8.56
C ALA A 279 -21.36 17.09 -9.76
N PHE A 280 -21.66 15.81 -9.52
CA PHE A 280 -21.66 14.80 -10.57
C PHE A 280 -22.97 14.87 -11.37
N THR A 281 -22.86 15.09 -12.68
CA THR A 281 -23.95 15.53 -13.56
C THR A 281 -24.95 14.44 -13.99
N ILE A 282 -24.72 13.15 -13.69
CA ILE A 282 -25.51 12.07 -14.32
C ILE A 282 -26.15 11.09 -13.31
N PRO A 283 -27.48 11.16 -13.10
CA PRO A 283 -28.19 10.13 -12.36
C PRO A 283 -28.35 8.85 -13.20
N GLY A 284 -27.62 7.80 -12.85
CA GLY A 284 -27.79 6.45 -13.39
C GLY A 284 -27.00 5.41 -12.60
N PRO A 285 -27.49 4.18 -12.39
CA PRO A 285 -26.86 3.22 -11.47
C PRO A 285 -25.43 2.83 -11.86
N LYS A 286 -25.09 2.84 -13.16
CA LYS A 286 -23.74 2.59 -13.67
C LYS A 286 -22.83 3.83 -13.67
N LEU A 287 -23.43 5.02 -13.64
CA LEU A 287 -22.76 6.32 -13.69
C LEU A 287 -22.76 7.01 -12.33
N LYS A 288 -23.21 6.31 -11.28
CA LYS A 288 -23.20 6.84 -9.92
C LYS A 288 -21.81 6.62 -9.31
N PRO A 289 -21.15 7.68 -8.83
CA PRO A 289 -19.87 7.54 -8.14
C PRO A 289 -20.08 6.67 -6.90
N THR A 290 -19.20 5.69 -6.75
CA THR A 290 -19.26 4.68 -5.69
C THR A 290 -18.05 4.76 -4.79
N ARG A 291 -16.87 5.05 -5.36
CA ARG A 291 -15.66 5.29 -4.58
C ARG A 291 -14.88 6.48 -5.12
N ILE A 292 -14.14 7.13 -4.25
CA ILE A 292 -13.16 8.16 -4.55
C ILE A 292 -11.80 7.75 -3.97
N TYR A 293 -10.73 8.15 -4.64
CA TYR A 293 -9.38 8.08 -4.14
C TYR A 293 -8.69 9.40 -4.38
N VAL A 294 -8.41 10.12 -3.29
CA VAL A 294 -7.77 11.42 -3.34
C VAL A 294 -6.26 11.27 -3.13
N ASN A 295 -5.47 11.89 -4.00
CA ASN A 295 -4.06 12.13 -3.76
C ASN A 295 -3.92 13.39 -2.89
N GLY A 296 -3.56 13.21 -1.61
CA GLY A 296 -3.71 14.26 -0.61
C GLY A 296 -2.78 15.47 -0.71
N ARG A 297 -1.84 15.51 -1.65
CA ARG A 297 -0.84 16.57 -1.73
C ARG A 297 -1.45 17.89 -2.23
N HIS A 298 -1.29 18.94 -1.42
CA HIS A 298 -1.60 20.32 -1.80
C HIS A 298 -0.91 20.68 -3.13
N ASP A 299 -1.62 21.41 -4.01
CA ASP A 299 -1.22 21.90 -5.34
C ASP A 299 -1.15 20.84 -6.46
N ARG A 300 -1.46 19.58 -6.14
CA ARG A 300 -1.58 18.47 -7.10
C ARG A 300 -2.68 17.49 -6.67
N ARG A 301 -3.84 18.02 -6.22
CA ARG A 301 -4.96 17.23 -5.73
C ARG A 301 -5.72 16.59 -6.90
N ALA A 302 -5.26 15.41 -7.30
CA ALA A 302 -5.98 14.55 -8.22
C ALA A 302 -6.93 13.62 -7.47
N ILE A 303 -8.15 13.46 -7.98
CA ILE A 303 -9.14 12.51 -7.47
C ILE A 303 -9.48 11.51 -8.54
N CYS A 304 -9.30 10.23 -8.21
CA CYS A 304 -9.84 9.14 -9.01
C CYS A 304 -11.22 8.75 -8.49
N VAL A 305 -12.25 8.96 -9.32
CA VAL A 305 -13.64 8.59 -9.04
C VAL A 305 -13.93 7.27 -9.74
N LEU A 306 -14.37 6.26 -8.99
CA LEU A 306 -14.80 4.96 -9.51
C LEU A 306 -16.33 4.88 -9.49
N TYR A 307 -16.89 4.54 -10.64
CA TYR A 307 -18.33 4.44 -10.84
C TYR A 307 -18.86 3.02 -10.55
N GLY A 308 -20.18 2.90 -10.39
CA GLY A 308 -20.84 1.66 -9.94
C GLY A 308 -20.67 0.44 -10.84
N ASP A 309 -20.22 0.60 -12.09
CA ASP A 309 -19.89 -0.53 -12.97
C ASP A 309 -18.51 -1.15 -12.69
N GLY A 310 -17.68 -0.52 -11.84
CA GLY A 310 -16.35 -0.98 -11.46
C GLY A 310 -15.32 -0.95 -12.60
N LEU A 311 -15.67 -0.42 -13.77
CA LEU A 311 -14.83 -0.37 -14.96
C LEU A 311 -14.54 1.07 -15.38
N ARG A 312 -15.49 1.98 -15.17
CA ARG A 312 -15.32 3.39 -15.44
C ARG A 312 -14.69 4.07 -14.25
N TYR A 313 -13.62 4.80 -14.53
CA TYR A 313 -13.07 5.76 -13.61
C TYR A 313 -12.83 7.07 -14.32
N GLU A 314 -12.85 8.15 -13.54
CA GLU A 314 -12.55 9.51 -13.99
C GLU A 314 -11.51 10.09 -13.06
N VAL A 315 -10.59 10.87 -13.59
CA VAL A 315 -9.56 11.56 -12.80
C VAL A 315 -9.82 13.05 -12.92
N LEU A 316 -10.16 13.67 -11.79
CA LEU A 316 -10.41 15.09 -11.67
C LEU A 316 -9.20 15.77 -11.05
N ASP A 317 -8.81 16.93 -11.57
CA ASP A 317 -7.89 17.83 -10.90
C ASP A 317 -8.72 18.85 -10.10
N LEU A 318 -8.57 18.86 -8.78
CA LEU A 318 -9.31 19.79 -7.92
C LEU A 318 -8.66 21.17 -7.80
N ASP A 319 -7.39 21.29 -8.18
CA ASP A 319 -6.63 22.53 -8.06
C ASP A 319 -6.54 23.28 -9.39
N ALA A 320 -7.06 22.70 -10.48
CA ALA A 320 -7.18 23.40 -11.75
C ALA A 320 -8.21 24.52 -11.63
N GLU A 321 -7.75 25.77 -11.74
CA GLU A 321 -8.63 26.89 -12.02
C GLU A 321 -9.32 26.57 -13.35
N MET A 322 -10.66 26.41 -13.34
CA MET A 322 -11.40 26.38 -14.59
C MET A 322 -11.28 27.78 -15.16
N GLU A 323 -10.44 27.95 -16.20
CA GLU A 323 -10.57 29.10 -17.09
C GLU A 323 -12.02 29.02 -17.60
N ASP A 324 -12.85 29.96 -17.15
CA ASP A 324 -14.18 30.14 -17.68
C ASP A 324 -14.01 30.31 -19.19
N GLU A 325 -14.31 29.27 -19.97
CA GLU A 325 -14.43 29.38 -21.42
C GLU A 325 -15.58 30.38 -21.62
N GLU A 326 -15.22 31.65 -21.80
CA GLU A 326 -16.11 32.71 -22.24
C GLU A 326 -16.88 32.15 -23.45
N GLU A 327 -18.17 31.90 -23.26
CA GLU A 327 -19.09 31.58 -24.34
C GLU A 327 -18.89 32.66 -25.40
N GLU A 328 -18.31 32.30 -26.56
CA GLU A 328 -18.20 33.17 -27.71
C GLU A 328 -19.64 33.59 -28.08
N ASP A 329 -20.04 34.77 -27.63
CA ASP A 329 -21.25 35.46 -28.05
C ASP A 329 -21.23 35.54 -29.59
N GLU A 330 -22.05 34.71 -30.24
CA GLU A 330 -22.31 34.82 -31.67
C GLU A 330 -22.88 36.22 -31.96
N GLU A 331 -22.05 37.10 -32.55
CA GLU A 331 -22.48 38.41 -33.03
C GLU A 331 -23.66 38.27 -34.02
N PRO A 332 -24.70 39.11 -33.93
CA PRO A 332 -25.81 39.09 -34.88
C PRO A 332 -25.36 39.59 -36.26
N GLU A 333 -25.62 38.79 -37.30
CA GLU A 333 -25.45 39.20 -38.70
C GLU A 333 -26.35 40.41 -39.01
N ASP A 334 -25.72 41.56 -39.31
CA ASP A 334 -26.36 42.70 -39.94
C ASP A 334 -26.69 42.37 -41.41
N ASP A 335 -27.99 42.36 -41.73
CA ASP A 335 -28.52 42.35 -43.10
C ASP A 335 -28.12 43.63 -43.88
N PRO A 336 -27.60 43.54 -45.11
CA PRO A 336 -27.53 44.70 -46.01
C PRO A 336 -28.75 44.77 -46.94
N GLU A 337 -29.27 46.01 -47.09
CA GLU A 337 -30.40 46.45 -47.95
C GLU A 337 -30.39 45.95 -49.41
#